data_AF-A5UTF3-F1
#
_entry.id   AF-A5UTF3-F1
#
_cell.length_a   1.000
_cell.length_b   1.000
_cell.length_c   1.000
_cell.angle_alpha   90.00
_cell.angle_beta   90.00
_cell.angle_gamma   90.00
#
_symmetry.space_group_name_H-M   'P 1'
#
loop_
_entity.id
_entity.type
_entity.pdbx_description
1 polymer ?
#
loop_
_entity_poly.entity_id
_entity_poly.type
_entity_poly.pdbx_seq_one_letter_code
_entity_poly.pdbx_strand_id
1 'polypeptide(L)'
;MTHPNHSSAHRVKSRKGEKPGWHSYRQALDLLRQQEWNGALRLLAEAEVVFRTTNDVDGQWRALAAQAEIHMHEGMAPQAMARALAAMAIVEHFDDPRTCGLLAWRIALIALHQGDYRTGSAYLQRAQFCLDMADAAPPGGILASAAQICAEIARWQQVILQGRMTVDEGEAIINEARAELMRCLLDIHRALTSRDLAPPESWAWVHTGLLPPPPPMLTAAPPRSLVQRFLAWWQARFASPSPPRRPVAIEPISAEETYVGDAMLAHAEPVEQEDGTTDERIPATADDIQEQDRSPADRVSDAAPMPGIAGLTVYTFGNLRVYFNDTLIDQWEGARSRSLFRFLIAHRRAPVSKERLAALFWPDSEPDLARRSLHQAVYCLRQTFKRVMGETPVVLFVNGCYALASDLPLWVDADAFEESITAARSAWSRGDIESALQAYGRAIDLYQGDYMAEERYEDWAEERRRTFQAAYLEALHQLARVYQERGDYPTAIMLSQRALAVDSCDEDAHRVLIGCYAAQGLRHLAVRQYQICVATLKSQFGLSPSDELEAFVRQVVEGMN
;
A
#
# COMPACT_ATOMS: atom_id res chain seq x y z
N MET A 1 -50.61 37.31 -30.65
CA MET A 1 -51.23 36.90 -29.37
C MET A 1 -51.20 35.39 -29.31
N THR A 2 -50.30 34.82 -28.52
CA THR A 2 -50.50 33.57 -27.77
C THR A 2 -49.37 33.53 -26.73
N HIS A 3 -49.77 33.55 -25.46
CA HIS A 3 -48.91 33.68 -24.29
C HIS A 3 -48.04 32.43 -24.06
N PRO A 4 -46.84 32.58 -23.48
CA PRO A 4 -46.08 31.47 -22.92
C PRO A 4 -46.62 31.13 -21.52
N ASN A 5 -46.88 29.84 -21.30
CA ASN A 5 -47.38 29.32 -20.04
C ASN A 5 -46.32 29.41 -18.94
N HIS A 6 -46.70 30.03 -17.83
CA HIS A 6 -45.93 30.19 -16.61
C HIS A 6 -45.56 28.83 -15.98
N SER A 7 -44.27 28.52 -15.87
CA SER A 7 -43.77 27.59 -14.85
C SER A 7 -43.78 28.32 -13.51
N SER A 8 -44.65 27.90 -12.60
CA SER A 8 -44.84 28.49 -11.28
C SER A 8 -43.64 28.17 -10.38
N ALA A 9 -42.67 29.08 -10.30
CA ALA A 9 -41.62 29.05 -9.31
C ALA A 9 -42.24 29.12 -7.91
N HIS A 10 -42.30 27.98 -7.21
CA HIS A 10 -42.61 27.93 -5.78
C HIS A 10 -41.49 28.62 -5.01
N ARG A 11 -41.62 29.95 -4.82
CA ARG A 11 -40.68 30.76 -4.05
C ARG A 11 -40.85 30.44 -2.56
N VAL A 12 -40.02 29.55 -2.04
CA VAL A 12 -39.94 29.24 -0.60
C VAL A 12 -39.61 30.54 0.14
N LYS A 13 -40.53 31.03 0.98
CA LYS A 13 -40.34 32.28 1.74
C LYS A 13 -39.12 32.12 2.66
N SER A 14 -38.14 33.04 2.57
CA SER A 14 -36.97 33.05 3.46
C SER A 14 -37.43 33.17 4.91
N ARG A 15 -36.90 32.33 5.81
CA ARG A 15 -37.15 32.49 7.24
C ARG A 15 -36.45 33.76 7.73
N LYS A 16 -37.08 34.50 8.64
CA LYS A 16 -36.56 35.77 9.17
C LYS A 16 -35.19 35.51 9.84
N GLY A 17 -34.11 36.10 9.32
CA GLY A 17 -32.74 35.95 9.85
C GLY A 17 -31.88 34.85 9.21
N GLU A 18 -32.33 34.21 8.13
CA GLU A 18 -31.59 33.16 7.44
C GLU A 18 -30.39 33.69 6.63
N LYS A 19 -29.20 33.11 6.83
CA LYS A 19 -28.00 33.45 6.06
C LYS A 19 -28.20 33.10 4.57
N PRO A 20 -27.72 33.94 3.62
CA PRO A 20 -27.99 33.75 2.19
C PRO A 20 -27.57 32.38 1.63
N GLY A 21 -26.44 31.81 2.08
CA GLY A 21 -25.98 30.49 1.61
C GLY A 21 -26.92 29.34 2.01
N TRP A 22 -27.45 29.38 3.23
CA TRP A 22 -28.41 28.38 3.72
C TRP A 22 -29.78 28.49 3.03
N HIS A 23 -30.16 29.68 2.57
CA HIS A 23 -31.36 29.86 1.75
C HIS A 23 -31.24 29.14 0.40
N SER A 24 -30.14 29.36 -0.33
CA SER A 24 -29.87 28.68 -1.62
C SER A 24 -29.73 27.17 -1.43
N TYR A 25 -29.05 26.72 -0.37
CA TYR A 25 -28.92 25.30 -0.04
C TYR A 25 -30.28 24.64 0.19
N ARG A 26 -31.19 25.28 0.93
CA ARG A 26 -32.54 24.72 1.17
C ARG A 26 -33.36 24.64 -0.11
N GLN A 27 -33.36 25.70 -0.93
CA GLN A 27 -34.04 25.67 -2.21
C GLN A 27 -33.51 24.53 -3.10
N ALA A 28 -32.20 24.28 -3.08
CA ALA A 28 -31.62 23.14 -3.79
C ALA A 28 -32.18 21.80 -3.31
N LEU A 29 -32.32 21.59 -1.99
CA LEU A 29 -32.91 20.36 -1.44
C LEU A 29 -34.37 20.18 -1.87
N ASP A 30 -35.15 21.26 -1.94
CA ASP A 30 -36.55 21.20 -2.41
C ASP A 30 -36.64 20.84 -3.90
N LEU A 31 -35.68 21.30 -4.72
CA LEU A 31 -35.55 20.89 -6.11
C LEU A 31 -35.11 19.42 -6.24
N LEU A 32 -34.21 18.94 -5.37
CA LEU A 32 -33.84 17.52 -5.34
C LEU A 32 -35.03 16.61 -5.05
N ARG A 33 -35.92 17.01 -4.13
CA ARG A 33 -37.17 16.27 -3.86
C ARG A 33 -38.11 16.22 -5.07
N GLN A 34 -38.05 17.23 -5.92
CA GLN A 34 -38.81 17.32 -7.17
C GLN A 34 -38.07 16.69 -8.37
N GLN A 35 -36.90 16.07 -8.13
CA GLN A 35 -36.03 15.49 -9.17
C GLN A 35 -35.52 16.53 -10.20
N GLU A 36 -35.44 17.81 -9.82
CA GLU A 36 -34.90 18.89 -10.65
C GLU A 36 -33.39 19.07 -10.44
N TRP A 37 -32.60 18.13 -10.96
CA TRP A 37 -31.14 18.03 -10.74
C TRP A 37 -30.34 19.27 -11.16
N ASN A 38 -30.60 19.78 -12.37
CA ASN A 38 -29.88 20.94 -12.92
C ASN A 38 -30.11 22.23 -12.10
N GLY A 39 -31.34 22.42 -11.61
CA GLY A 39 -31.70 23.56 -10.77
C GLY A 39 -31.06 23.45 -9.39
N ALA A 40 -31.09 22.24 -8.81
CA ALA A 40 -30.44 21.95 -7.53
C ALA A 40 -28.92 22.18 -7.60
N LEU A 41 -28.25 21.67 -8.63
CA LEU A 41 -26.80 21.81 -8.79
C LEU A 41 -26.36 23.29 -8.87
N ARG A 42 -27.13 24.12 -9.59
CA ARG A 42 -26.87 25.55 -9.72
C ARG A 42 -26.97 26.26 -8.36
N LEU A 43 -28.04 25.99 -7.62
CA LEU A 43 -28.26 26.55 -6.28
C LEU A 43 -27.23 26.06 -5.25
N LEU A 44 -26.76 24.82 -5.34
CA LEU A 44 -25.68 24.30 -4.50
C LEU A 44 -24.34 24.97 -4.81
N ALA A 45 -24.05 25.28 -6.08
CA ALA A 45 -22.84 26.01 -6.46
C ALA A 45 -22.88 27.46 -5.94
N GLU A 46 -24.04 28.12 -6.03
CA GLU A 46 -24.26 29.44 -5.43
C GLU A 46 -24.09 29.39 -3.90
N ALA A 47 -24.67 28.38 -3.24
CA ALA A 47 -24.52 28.20 -1.80
C ALA A 47 -23.06 28.01 -1.40
N GLU A 48 -22.31 27.17 -2.12
CA GLU A 48 -20.89 26.90 -1.88
C GLU A 48 -20.04 28.19 -1.92
N VAL A 49 -20.27 29.07 -2.90
CA VAL A 49 -19.55 30.36 -3.01
C VAL A 49 -19.86 31.25 -1.80
N VAL A 50 -21.13 31.29 -1.37
CA VAL A 50 -21.53 32.07 -0.19
C VAL A 50 -20.93 31.48 1.09
N PHE A 51 -20.91 30.16 1.25
CA PHE A 51 -20.30 29.51 2.41
C PHE A 51 -18.80 29.75 2.47
N ARG A 52 -18.10 29.65 1.33
CA ARG A 52 -16.67 29.94 1.24
C ARG A 52 -16.35 31.39 1.59
N THR A 53 -17.13 32.35 1.10
CA THR A 53 -16.92 33.78 1.37
C THR A 53 -17.27 34.17 2.82
N THR A 54 -18.18 33.43 3.46
CA THR A 54 -18.56 33.62 4.86
C THR A 54 -17.79 32.73 5.84
N ASN A 55 -16.85 31.92 5.35
CA ASN A 55 -16.11 30.91 6.11
C ASN A 55 -17.02 29.95 6.91
N ASP A 56 -18.19 29.63 6.35
CA ASP A 56 -19.16 28.68 6.91
C ASP A 56 -18.78 27.27 6.45
N VAL A 57 -17.83 26.68 7.18
CA VAL A 57 -17.27 25.35 6.87
C VAL A 57 -18.33 24.25 6.87
N ASP A 58 -19.35 24.33 7.74
CA ASP A 58 -20.45 23.36 7.80
C ASP A 58 -21.33 23.40 6.54
N GLY A 59 -21.70 24.60 6.10
CA GLY A 59 -22.42 24.77 4.84
C GLY A 59 -21.60 24.31 3.63
N GLN A 60 -20.30 24.59 3.64
CA GLN A 60 -19.40 24.31 2.50
C GLN A 60 -19.28 22.81 2.21
N TRP A 61 -18.97 21.98 3.23
CA TRP A 61 -18.83 20.54 2.99
C TRP A 61 -20.15 19.89 2.57
N ARG A 62 -21.29 20.34 3.12
CA ARG A 62 -22.62 19.84 2.76
C ARG A 62 -23.00 20.15 1.34
N ALA A 63 -22.68 21.37 0.86
CA ALA A 63 -22.90 21.76 -0.51
C ALA A 63 -22.08 20.88 -1.47
N LEU A 64 -20.78 20.70 -1.19
CA LEU A 64 -19.90 19.84 -1.97
C LEU A 64 -20.36 18.37 -1.97
N ALA A 65 -20.75 17.86 -0.81
CA ALA A 65 -21.25 16.50 -0.66
C ALA A 65 -22.56 16.28 -1.44
N ALA A 66 -23.47 17.26 -1.48
CA ALA A 66 -24.69 17.18 -2.28
C ALA A 66 -24.40 17.28 -3.79
N GLN A 67 -23.46 18.13 -4.21
CA GLN A 67 -23.02 18.20 -5.62
C GLN A 67 -22.42 16.88 -6.10
N ALA A 68 -21.64 16.19 -5.25
CA ALA A 68 -21.09 14.87 -5.56
C ALA A 68 -22.19 13.84 -5.88
N GLU A 69 -23.28 13.88 -5.12
CA GLU A 69 -24.45 13.02 -5.29
C GLU A 69 -25.15 13.24 -6.63
N ILE A 70 -25.35 14.51 -7.01
CA ILE A 70 -25.94 14.87 -8.30
C ILE A 70 -25.06 14.41 -9.45
N HIS A 71 -23.75 14.68 -9.39
CA HIS A 71 -22.82 14.25 -10.42
C HIS A 71 -22.77 12.72 -10.56
N MET A 72 -22.89 12.00 -9.46
CA MET A 72 -22.96 10.54 -9.48
C MET A 72 -24.24 10.06 -10.18
N HIS A 73 -25.39 10.69 -9.92
CA HIS A 73 -26.66 10.42 -10.61
C HIS A 73 -26.59 10.75 -12.11
N GLU A 74 -25.85 11.79 -12.51
CA GLU A 74 -25.63 12.18 -13.91
C GLU A 74 -24.59 11.31 -14.64
N GLY A 75 -24.01 10.30 -13.98
CA GLY A 75 -22.95 9.44 -14.55
C GLY A 75 -21.58 10.10 -14.64
N MET A 76 -21.43 11.30 -14.06
CA MET A 76 -20.19 12.09 -14.02
C MET A 76 -19.31 11.69 -12.83
N ALA A 77 -18.85 10.44 -12.83
CA ALA A 77 -18.11 9.85 -11.72
C ALA A 77 -16.81 10.61 -11.34
N PRO A 78 -15.99 11.14 -12.27
CA PRO A 78 -14.82 11.95 -11.92
C PRO A 78 -15.18 13.25 -11.19
N GLN A 79 -16.22 13.95 -11.64
CA GLN A 79 -16.72 15.17 -10.99
C GLN A 79 -17.31 14.84 -9.61
N ALA A 80 -18.04 13.73 -9.50
CA ALA A 80 -18.57 13.24 -8.23
C ALA A 80 -17.44 12.98 -7.22
N MET A 81 -16.38 12.29 -7.66
CA MET A 81 -15.21 11.99 -6.85
C MET A 81 -14.51 13.27 -6.37
N ALA A 82 -14.25 14.22 -7.28
CA ALA A 82 -13.61 15.49 -6.93
C ALA A 82 -14.40 16.27 -5.87
N ARG A 83 -15.73 16.34 -6.01
CA ARG A 83 -16.59 17.02 -5.03
C ARG A 83 -16.64 16.30 -3.68
N ALA A 84 -16.70 14.96 -3.68
CA ALA A 84 -16.71 14.17 -2.46
C ALA A 84 -15.39 14.27 -1.68
N LEU A 85 -14.24 14.25 -2.37
CA LEU A 85 -12.93 14.47 -1.76
C LEU A 85 -12.76 15.89 -1.21
N ALA A 86 -13.26 16.90 -1.94
CA ALA A 86 -13.24 18.28 -1.44
C ALA A 86 -14.09 18.45 -0.17
N ALA A 87 -15.25 17.77 -0.09
CA ALA A 87 -16.03 17.71 1.14
C ALA A 87 -15.25 17.01 2.27
N MET A 88 -14.57 15.89 1.97
CA MET A 88 -13.80 15.12 2.96
C MET A 88 -12.66 15.94 3.54
N ALA A 89 -11.92 16.69 2.72
CA ALA A 89 -10.84 17.55 3.18
C ALA A 89 -11.32 18.61 4.18
N ILE A 90 -12.55 19.12 4.04
CA ILE A 90 -13.14 20.05 5.02
C ILE A 90 -13.53 19.28 6.28
N VAL A 91 -14.19 18.12 6.12
CA VAL A 91 -14.71 17.32 7.23
C VAL A 91 -13.62 16.73 8.12
N GLU A 92 -12.46 16.41 7.56
CA GLU A 92 -11.28 15.92 8.31
C GLU A 92 -10.81 16.85 9.41
N HIS A 93 -11.19 18.12 9.37
CA HIS A 93 -10.87 19.10 10.39
C HIS A 93 -11.94 19.20 11.49
N PHE A 94 -13.07 18.49 11.36
CA PHE A 94 -14.12 18.40 12.38
C PHE A 94 -13.92 17.20 13.30
N ASP A 95 -14.33 17.37 14.56
CA ASP A 95 -14.38 16.30 15.57
C ASP A 95 -15.73 15.53 15.49
N ASP A 96 -16.12 15.12 14.28
CA ASP A 96 -17.35 14.36 14.03
C ASP A 96 -17.05 13.05 13.27
N PRO A 97 -16.81 11.94 14.00
CA PRO A 97 -16.46 10.67 13.39
C PRO A 97 -17.60 10.06 12.58
N ARG A 98 -18.86 10.36 12.91
CA ARG A 98 -19.99 9.87 12.12
C ARG A 98 -20.03 10.51 10.73
N THR A 99 -19.67 11.81 10.62
CA THR A 99 -19.67 12.55 9.34
C THR A 99 -18.54 12.05 8.45
N CYS A 100 -17.35 11.90 9.04
CA CYS A 100 -16.22 11.26 8.38
C CYS A 100 -16.59 9.87 7.84
N GLY A 101 -17.24 9.04 8.66
CA GLY A 101 -17.60 7.67 8.29
C GLY A 101 -18.60 7.57 7.16
N LEU A 102 -19.67 8.37 7.20
CA LEU A 102 -20.67 8.39 6.13
C LEU A 102 -20.13 8.97 4.83
N LEU A 103 -19.28 10.00 4.88
CA LEU A 103 -18.67 10.54 3.67
C LEU A 103 -17.65 9.58 3.06
N ALA A 104 -16.89 8.85 3.90
CA ALA A 104 -15.99 7.80 3.45
C ALA A 104 -16.76 6.67 2.75
N TRP A 105 -17.87 6.21 3.33
CA TRP A 105 -18.77 5.25 2.68
C TRP A 105 -19.21 5.70 1.28
N ARG A 106 -19.51 6.98 1.10
CA ARG A 106 -19.93 7.53 -0.21
C ARG A 106 -18.81 7.57 -1.22
N ILE A 107 -17.61 7.98 -0.80
CA ILE A 107 -16.43 7.97 -1.67
C ILE A 107 -16.11 6.54 -2.11
N ALA A 108 -16.26 5.56 -1.22
CA ALA A 108 -16.11 4.15 -1.59
C ALA A 108 -17.08 3.75 -2.70
N LEU A 109 -18.37 4.11 -2.60
CA LEU A 109 -19.35 3.80 -3.65
C LEU A 109 -19.00 4.45 -5.00
N ILE A 110 -18.52 5.70 -4.99
CA ILE A 110 -18.11 6.40 -6.22
C ILE A 110 -16.88 5.72 -6.85
N ALA A 111 -15.90 5.31 -6.05
CA ALA A 111 -14.71 4.58 -6.52
C ALA A 111 -15.08 3.23 -7.12
N LEU A 112 -15.95 2.49 -6.44
CA LEU A 112 -16.43 1.19 -6.88
C LEU A 112 -17.24 1.26 -8.17
N HIS A 113 -18.00 2.34 -8.40
CA HIS A 113 -18.65 2.59 -9.69
C HIS A 113 -17.65 2.76 -10.84
N GLN A 114 -16.47 3.33 -10.58
CA GLN A 114 -15.41 3.47 -11.58
C GLN A 114 -14.59 2.19 -11.78
N GLY A 115 -14.90 1.11 -11.06
CA GLY A 115 -14.11 -0.11 -11.04
C GLY A 115 -12.79 0.02 -10.27
N ASP A 116 -12.63 1.10 -9.48
CA ASP A 116 -11.48 1.31 -8.62
C ASP A 116 -11.69 0.64 -7.25
N TYR A 117 -11.43 -0.66 -7.21
CA TYR A 117 -11.54 -1.47 -6.00
C TYR A 117 -10.49 -1.13 -4.96
N ARG A 118 -9.37 -0.50 -5.35
CA ARG A 118 -8.31 -0.11 -4.42
C ARG A 118 -8.77 1.08 -3.58
N THR A 119 -9.24 2.14 -4.23
CA THR A 119 -9.83 3.29 -3.56
C THR A 119 -11.12 2.90 -2.84
N GLY A 120 -11.94 2.02 -3.42
CA GLY A 120 -13.11 1.45 -2.76
C GLY A 120 -12.78 0.77 -1.42
N SER A 121 -11.76 -0.10 -1.40
CA SER A 121 -11.31 -0.78 -0.18
C SER A 121 -10.87 0.20 0.90
N ALA A 122 -10.02 1.17 0.55
CA ALA A 122 -9.50 2.18 1.48
C ALA A 122 -10.62 2.96 2.17
N TYR A 123 -11.58 3.45 1.39
CA TYR A 123 -12.69 4.24 1.93
C TYR A 123 -13.72 3.40 2.70
N LEU A 124 -13.86 2.10 2.41
CA LEU A 124 -14.65 1.18 3.25
C LEU A 124 -14.00 0.92 4.62
N GLN A 125 -12.68 0.73 4.68
CA GLN A 125 -11.95 0.62 5.95
C GLN A 125 -12.07 1.90 6.77
N ARG A 126 -11.92 3.05 6.11
CA ARG A 126 -12.10 4.35 6.74
C ARG A 126 -13.51 4.55 7.27
N ALA A 127 -14.52 4.14 6.50
CA ALA A 127 -15.91 4.15 6.95
C ALA A 127 -16.12 3.26 8.17
N GLN A 128 -15.59 2.02 8.18
CA GLN A 128 -15.64 1.13 9.34
C GLN A 128 -15.04 1.81 10.57
N PHE A 129 -13.80 2.27 10.47
CA PHE A 129 -13.08 2.91 11.57
C PHE A 129 -13.85 4.11 12.16
N CYS A 130 -14.31 5.01 11.30
CA CYS A 130 -15.00 6.23 11.74
C CYS A 130 -16.38 5.93 12.33
N LEU A 131 -17.12 4.96 11.78
CA LEU A 131 -18.44 4.59 12.28
C LEU A 131 -18.37 3.76 13.55
N ASP A 132 -17.31 2.96 13.77
CA ASP A 132 -17.08 2.26 15.03
C ASP A 132 -16.89 3.26 16.18
N MET A 133 -16.11 4.32 15.95
CA MET A 133 -15.91 5.38 16.93
C MET A 133 -17.19 6.14 17.32
N ALA A 134 -18.20 6.11 16.44
CA ALA A 134 -19.47 6.78 16.66
C ALA A 134 -20.58 5.83 17.16
N ASP A 135 -20.24 4.57 17.49
CA ASP A 135 -21.20 3.48 17.76
C ASP A 135 -22.28 3.34 16.66
N ALA A 136 -21.93 3.75 15.44
CA ALA A 136 -22.81 3.84 14.29
C ALA A 136 -22.52 2.78 13.23
N ALA A 137 -21.47 1.97 13.40
CA ALA A 137 -21.07 0.94 12.44
C ALA A 137 -22.15 -0.15 12.23
N PRO A 138 -22.33 -0.63 11.00
CA PRO A 138 -23.12 -1.82 10.71
C PRO A 138 -22.63 -3.01 11.57
N PRO A 139 -23.56 -3.82 12.11
CA PRO A 139 -23.17 -4.97 12.92
C PRO A 139 -22.39 -6.00 12.10
N GLY A 140 -21.54 -6.79 12.76
CA GLY A 140 -20.86 -7.94 12.16
C GLY A 140 -19.64 -7.60 11.28
N GLY A 141 -19.10 -6.38 11.35
CA GLY A 141 -17.88 -6.00 10.64
C GLY A 141 -18.02 -6.00 9.12
N ILE A 142 -19.24 -5.82 8.61
CA ILE A 142 -19.55 -5.99 7.17
C ILE A 142 -18.79 -4.98 6.29
N LEU A 143 -18.48 -3.75 6.78
CA LEU A 143 -17.62 -2.82 6.02
C LEU A 143 -16.19 -3.34 5.91
N ALA A 144 -15.63 -3.93 6.97
CA ALA A 144 -14.30 -4.54 6.92
C ALA A 144 -14.28 -5.73 5.95
N SER A 145 -15.31 -6.59 5.99
CA SER A 145 -15.45 -7.70 5.03
C SER A 145 -15.55 -7.20 3.59
N ALA A 146 -16.38 -6.17 3.33
CA ALA A 146 -16.49 -5.55 2.01
C ALA A 146 -15.15 -4.96 1.55
N ALA A 147 -14.41 -4.32 2.45
CA ALA A 147 -13.09 -3.79 2.15
C ALA A 147 -12.10 -4.90 1.77
N GLN A 148 -12.11 -6.03 2.48
CA GLN A 148 -11.25 -7.17 2.18
C GLN A 148 -11.56 -7.75 0.79
N ILE A 149 -12.84 -7.91 0.46
CA ILE A 149 -13.25 -8.40 -0.86
C ILE A 149 -12.77 -7.44 -1.97
N CYS A 150 -12.86 -6.12 -1.75
CA CYS A 150 -12.31 -5.13 -2.68
C CYS A 150 -10.79 -5.28 -2.88
N ALA A 151 -10.04 -5.49 -1.78
CA ALA A 151 -8.59 -5.71 -1.84
C ALA A 151 -8.23 -7.00 -2.60
N GLU A 152 -9.00 -8.07 -2.41
CA GLU A 152 -8.84 -9.32 -3.15
C GLU A 152 -9.11 -9.13 -4.65
N ILE A 153 -10.17 -8.40 -5.02
CA ILE A 153 -10.45 -8.06 -6.43
C ILE A 153 -9.29 -7.26 -7.04
N ALA A 154 -8.81 -6.22 -6.34
CA ALA A 154 -7.68 -5.40 -6.82
C ALA A 154 -6.41 -6.24 -7.01
N ARG A 155 -6.13 -7.18 -6.09
CA ARG A 155 -5.01 -8.13 -6.21
C ARG A 155 -5.17 -9.01 -7.44
N TRP A 156 -6.36 -9.55 -7.69
CA TRP A 156 -6.60 -10.39 -8.87
C TRP A 156 -6.49 -9.61 -10.18
N GLN A 157 -6.95 -8.35 -10.23
CA GLN A 157 -6.73 -7.46 -11.37
C GLN A 157 -5.23 -7.28 -11.66
N GLN A 158 -4.41 -7.15 -10.62
CA GLN A 158 -2.95 -7.04 -10.77
C GLN A 158 -2.32 -8.33 -11.29
N VAL A 159 -2.77 -9.50 -10.83
CA VAL A 159 -2.30 -10.82 -11.32
C VAL A 159 -2.58 -10.99 -12.81
N ILE A 160 -3.76 -10.58 -13.27
CA ILE A 160 -4.13 -10.59 -14.70
C ILE A 160 -3.23 -9.64 -15.49
N LEU A 161 -3.04 -8.41 -15.01
CA LEU A 161 -2.16 -7.41 -15.66
C LEU A 161 -0.70 -7.87 -15.77
N GLN A 162 -0.23 -8.69 -14.83
CA GLN A 162 1.12 -9.27 -14.83
C GLN A 162 1.26 -10.49 -15.74
N GLY A 163 0.19 -10.92 -16.43
CA GLY A 163 0.22 -12.09 -17.32
C GLY A 163 0.40 -13.43 -16.60
N ARG A 164 0.18 -13.47 -15.27
CA ARG A 164 0.35 -14.68 -14.43
C ARG A 164 -0.87 -15.59 -14.45
N MET A 165 -1.97 -15.15 -15.05
CA MET A 165 -3.24 -15.88 -15.19
C MET A 165 -3.95 -15.40 -16.46
N THR A 166 -4.76 -16.27 -17.06
CA THR A 166 -5.57 -15.87 -18.23
C THR A 166 -6.66 -14.87 -17.82
N VAL A 167 -7.07 -14.01 -18.75
CA VAL A 167 -8.13 -13.01 -18.51
C VAL A 167 -9.43 -13.71 -18.14
N ASP A 168 -9.80 -14.79 -18.85
CA ASP A 168 -11.06 -15.51 -18.64
C ASP A 168 -11.12 -16.20 -17.26
N GLU A 169 -10.04 -16.85 -16.82
CA GLU A 169 -9.98 -17.46 -15.48
C GLU A 169 -9.99 -16.41 -14.38
N GLY A 170 -9.27 -15.30 -14.58
CA GLY A 170 -9.24 -14.19 -13.63
C GLY A 170 -10.57 -13.46 -13.49
N GLU A 171 -11.28 -13.24 -14.59
CA GLU A 171 -12.59 -12.61 -14.58
C GLU A 171 -13.64 -13.50 -13.89
N ALA A 172 -13.57 -14.82 -14.02
CA ALA A 172 -14.47 -15.74 -13.31
C ALA A 172 -14.34 -15.58 -11.78
N ILE A 173 -13.10 -15.56 -11.26
CA ILE A 173 -12.80 -15.37 -9.83
C ILE A 173 -13.25 -13.98 -9.36
N ILE A 174 -12.93 -12.94 -10.13
CA ILE A 174 -13.31 -11.56 -9.80
C ILE A 174 -14.84 -11.40 -9.77
N ASN A 175 -15.58 -12.05 -10.67
CA ASN A 175 -17.03 -11.95 -10.73
C ASN A 175 -17.72 -12.61 -9.53
N GLU A 176 -17.18 -13.71 -9.01
CA GLU A 176 -17.66 -14.31 -7.75
C GLU A 176 -17.44 -13.36 -6.57
N ALA A 177 -16.25 -12.78 -6.46
CA ALA A 177 -15.93 -11.77 -5.44
C ALA A 177 -16.83 -10.52 -5.55
N ARG A 178 -17.12 -10.04 -6.77
CA ARG A 178 -18.05 -8.91 -7.00
C ARG A 178 -19.47 -9.21 -6.53
N ALA A 179 -19.96 -10.44 -6.71
CA ALA A 179 -21.28 -10.84 -6.26
C ALA A 179 -21.38 -10.80 -4.72
N GLU A 180 -20.35 -11.28 -4.04
CA GLU A 180 -20.27 -11.26 -2.58
C GLU A 180 -20.07 -9.83 -2.04
N LEU A 181 -19.26 -9.01 -2.73
CA LEU A 181 -19.12 -7.59 -2.43
C LEU A 181 -20.46 -6.86 -2.53
N MET A 182 -21.22 -7.09 -3.59
CA MET A 182 -22.54 -6.50 -3.79
C MET A 182 -23.49 -6.83 -2.63
N ARG A 183 -23.47 -8.08 -2.16
CA ARG A 183 -24.27 -8.52 -1.00
C ARG A 183 -23.90 -7.72 0.25
N CYS A 184 -22.60 -7.58 0.53
CA CYS A 184 -22.12 -6.78 1.66
C CYS A 184 -22.52 -5.31 1.54
N LEU A 185 -22.37 -4.70 0.35
CA LEU A 185 -22.73 -3.29 0.12
C LEU A 185 -24.23 -3.03 0.33
N LEU A 186 -25.10 -3.96 -0.08
CA LEU A 186 -26.55 -3.87 0.16
C LEU A 186 -26.90 -3.99 1.65
N ASP A 187 -26.20 -4.86 2.39
CA ASP A 187 -26.38 -5.02 3.83
C ASP A 187 -25.92 -3.78 4.60
N ILE A 188 -24.76 -3.23 4.23
CA ILE A 188 -24.24 -1.97 4.77
C ILE A 188 -25.22 -0.83 4.49
N HIS A 189 -25.66 -0.69 3.23
CA HIS A 189 -26.60 0.36 2.85
C HIS A 189 -27.91 0.28 3.66
N ARG A 190 -28.47 -0.92 3.84
CA ARG A 190 -29.65 -1.15 4.69
C ARG A 190 -29.39 -0.84 6.17
N ALA A 191 -28.23 -1.20 6.71
CA ALA A 191 -27.89 -0.92 8.10
C ALA A 191 -27.73 0.59 8.36
N LEU A 192 -27.08 1.31 7.44
CA LEU A 192 -26.89 2.75 7.55
C LEU A 192 -28.20 3.53 7.37
N THR A 193 -29.10 3.07 6.49
CA THR A 193 -30.41 3.72 6.25
C THR A 193 -31.47 3.35 7.31
N SER A 194 -31.46 2.15 7.88
CA SER A 194 -32.45 1.72 8.89
C SER A 194 -32.24 2.34 10.27
N ARG A 195 -31.03 2.82 10.57
CA ARG A 195 -30.72 3.57 11.80
C ARG A 195 -31.10 5.06 11.71
N ASP A 196 -31.59 5.53 10.55
CA ASP A 196 -32.06 6.90 10.34
C ASP A 196 -33.54 7.05 10.74
N LEU A 197 -33.77 7.49 11.99
CA LEU A 197 -35.05 8.06 12.45
C LEU A 197 -34.97 9.60 12.53
N ALA A 198 -34.08 10.23 11.77
CA ALA A 198 -34.00 11.69 11.72
C ALA A 198 -35.11 12.22 10.79
N PRO A 199 -36.01 13.12 11.25
CA PRO A 199 -37.07 13.63 10.41
C PRO A 199 -36.47 14.35 9.18
N PRO A 200 -37.14 14.35 8.02
CA PRO A 200 -36.65 14.98 6.79
C PRO A 200 -36.37 16.50 6.90
N GLU A 201 -36.67 17.11 8.04
CA GLU A 201 -36.39 18.51 8.39
C GLU A 201 -35.12 18.70 9.22
N SER A 202 -34.51 17.63 9.76
CA SER A 202 -33.24 17.75 10.47
C SER A 202 -32.16 18.07 9.44
N TRP A 203 -31.77 19.34 9.38
CA TRP A 203 -30.65 19.88 8.63
C TRP A 203 -29.31 19.32 9.11
N ALA A 204 -29.26 18.05 9.49
CA ALA A 204 -28.14 17.46 10.21
C ALA A 204 -27.30 16.58 9.28
N TRP A 205 -27.88 15.92 8.26
CA TRP A 205 -27.14 14.92 7.49
C TRP A 205 -27.64 14.85 6.05
N VAL A 206 -26.70 14.67 5.12
CA VAL A 206 -26.95 14.46 3.69
C VAL A 206 -27.89 13.26 3.52
N HIS A 207 -28.98 13.42 2.76
CA HIS A 207 -30.04 12.43 2.63
C HIS A 207 -29.50 11.13 2.00
N THR A 208 -29.34 10.08 2.82
CA THR A 208 -28.96 8.73 2.38
C THR A 208 -29.91 8.15 1.32
N GLY A 209 -31.15 8.63 1.24
CA GLY A 209 -32.12 8.30 0.19
C GLY A 209 -31.85 8.92 -1.19
N LEU A 210 -30.87 9.82 -1.31
CA LEU A 210 -30.39 10.33 -2.61
C LEU A 210 -29.23 9.50 -3.17
N LEU A 211 -28.70 8.53 -2.40
CA LEU A 211 -27.69 7.63 -2.93
C LEU A 211 -28.34 6.72 -3.98
N PRO A 212 -27.74 6.59 -5.18
CA PRO A 212 -28.14 5.51 -6.06
C PRO A 212 -27.94 4.17 -5.33
N PRO A 213 -28.78 3.15 -5.59
CA PRO A 213 -28.51 1.81 -5.08
C PRO A 213 -27.08 1.39 -5.46
N PRO A 214 -26.42 0.53 -4.66
CA PRO A 214 -25.06 0.10 -4.96
C PRO A 214 -24.97 -0.36 -6.42
N PRO A 215 -23.95 0.12 -7.17
CA PRO A 215 -23.94 0.07 -8.63
C PRO A 215 -23.91 -1.38 -9.11
N PRO A 216 -24.64 -1.76 -10.18
CA PRO A 216 -24.59 -3.12 -10.70
C PRO A 216 -23.16 -3.48 -11.13
N MET A 217 -22.44 -4.23 -10.29
CA MET A 217 -21.03 -4.62 -10.53
C MET A 217 -20.86 -5.75 -11.56
N LEU A 218 -21.96 -6.26 -12.11
CA LEU A 218 -22.02 -7.40 -13.01
C LEU A 218 -22.28 -6.92 -14.45
N THR A 219 -21.32 -6.24 -15.09
CA THR A 219 -21.46 -5.87 -16.51
C THR A 219 -20.24 -6.24 -17.34
N ALA A 220 -20.17 -7.52 -17.73
CA ALA A 220 -19.77 -8.05 -19.03
C ALA A 220 -20.19 -9.54 -19.06
N ALA A 221 -20.69 -10.05 -20.19
CA ALA A 221 -21.54 -11.24 -20.26
C ALA A 221 -20.84 -12.60 -19.95
N PRO A 222 -21.59 -13.64 -19.51
CA PRO A 222 -21.08 -14.90 -18.90
C PRO A 222 -21.15 -16.13 -19.84
N PRO A 223 -20.62 -17.32 -19.44
CA PRO A 223 -21.19 -18.60 -19.87
C PRO A 223 -22.36 -19.02 -18.98
N ARG A 224 -23.40 -19.55 -19.61
CA ARG A 224 -24.69 -19.95 -19.03
C ARG A 224 -24.55 -21.17 -18.12
N SER A 225 -24.59 -21.00 -16.79
CA SER A 225 -25.16 -22.01 -15.85
C SER A 225 -25.13 -21.61 -14.36
N LEU A 226 -24.46 -20.53 -13.94
CA LEU A 226 -24.47 -20.08 -12.53
C LEU A 226 -25.49 -18.95 -12.28
N VAL A 227 -25.58 -17.98 -13.19
CA VAL A 227 -26.53 -16.86 -13.12
C VAL A 227 -27.99 -17.35 -13.16
N GLN A 228 -28.30 -18.39 -13.93
CA GLN A 228 -29.65 -19.00 -13.93
C GLN A 228 -29.96 -19.76 -12.64
N ARG A 229 -28.96 -20.39 -12.00
CA ARG A 229 -29.14 -21.05 -10.69
C ARG A 229 -29.37 -20.01 -9.59
N PHE A 230 -28.67 -18.88 -9.67
CA PHE A 230 -28.86 -17.74 -8.78
C PHE A 230 -30.20 -17.03 -9.00
N LEU A 231 -30.60 -16.75 -10.25
CA LEU A 231 -31.91 -16.17 -10.59
C LEU A 231 -33.08 -17.10 -10.24
N ALA A 232 -32.95 -18.42 -10.46
CA ALA A 232 -33.97 -19.39 -10.08
C ALA A 232 -34.13 -19.48 -8.54
N TRP A 233 -33.04 -19.44 -7.79
CA TRP A 233 -33.06 -19.37 -6.33
C TRP A 233 -33.66 -18.03 -5.82
N TRP A 234 -33.28 -16.91 -6.43
CA TRP A 234 -33.79 -15.57 -6.13
C TRP A 234 -35.29 -15.43 -6.42
N GLN A 235 -35.75 -15.90 -7.59
CA GLN A 235 -37.16 -15.89 -7.98
C GLN A 235 -37.99 -16.84 -7.10
N ALA A 236 -37.45 -18.00 -6.70
CA ALA A 236 -38.11 -18.92 -5.77
C ALA A 236 -38.23 -18.36 -4.34
N ARG A 237 -37.32 -17.45 -3.92
CA ARG A 237 -37.33 -16.85 -2.58
C ARG A 237 -38.25 -15.63 -2.47
N PHE A 238 -38.56 -14.96 -3.58
CA PHE A 238 -39.30 -13.69 -3.63
C PHE A 238 -40.57 -13.69 -4.50
N ALA A 239 -41.00 -14.82 -5.07
CA ALA A 239 -42.28 -14.91 -5.77
C ALA A 239 -43.46 -15.10 -4.78
N SER A 240 -44.35 -14.11 -4.70
CA SER A 240 -45.69 -14.22 -4.10
C SER A 240 -46.62 -15.10 -4.97
N PRO A 241 -47.68 -15.72 -4.40
CA PRO A 241 -48.40 -16.84 -5.01
C PRO A 241 -49.27 -16.41 -6.22
N SER A 242 -49.27 -17.21 -7.28
CA SER A 242 -50.25 -17.12 -8.39
C SER A 242 -51.58 -17.85 -8.01
N PRO A 243 -52.68 -17.90 -8.80
CA PRO A 243 -53.02 -17.34 -10.16
C PRO A 243 -54.51 -16.80 -10.24
N PRO A 244 -55.23 -16.60 -11.40
CA PRO A 244 -55.65 -17.67 -12.34
C PRO A 244 -55.62 -17.37 -13.87
N ARG A 245 -55.27 -18.45 -14.61
CA ARG A 245 -55.80 -19.01 -15.89
C ARG A 245 -55.70 -18.28 -17.26
N ARG A 246 -54.84 -18.87 -18.13
CA ARG A 246 -55.05 -19.58 -19.45
C ARG A 246 -55.90 -18.92 -20.57
N PRO A 247 -55.78 -19.37 -21.85
CA PRO A 247 -54.58 -19.73 -22.66
C PRO A 247 -54.71 -19.23 -24.13
N VAL A 248 -53.62 -19.08 -24.91
CA VAL A 248 -53.65 -19.43 -26.36
C VAL A 248 -52.27 -19.93 -26.79
N ALA A 249 -52.27 -21.07 -27.47
CA ALA A 249 -51.12 -21.74 -28.07
C ALA A 249 -50.67 -21.05 -29.37
N ILE A 250 -49.44 -21.34 -29.83
CA ILE A 250 -49.15 -21.93 -31.15
C ILE A 250 -47.64 -22.23 -31.22
N GLU A 251 -47.36 -23.38 -31.81
CA GLU A 251 -46.07 -24.07 -32.02
C GLU A 251 -45.24 -23.53 -33.21
N PRO A 252 -44.01 -24.05 -33.44
CA PRO A 252 -42.91 -23.36 -34.10
C PRO A 252 -42.79 -23.65 -35.59
N ILE A 253 -41.92 -22.91 -36.29
CA ILE A 253 -41.45 -23.26 -37.63
C ILE A 253 -39.92 -23.21 -37.72
N SER A 254 -39.44 -24.29 -38.35
CA SER A 254 -38.13 -24.78 -38.78
C SER A 254 -37.28 -23.81 -39.62
N ALA A 255 -35.94 -23.84 -39.45
CA ALA A 255 -34.92 -24.47 -40.31
C ALA A 255 -34.67 -23.77 -41.65
N GLU A 256 -33.40 -23.46 -41.94
CA GLU A 256 -32.68 -24.03 -43.08
C GLU A 256 -31.19 -23.64 -43.12
N GLU A 257 -30.42 -24.60 -43.58
CA GLU A 257 -28.98 -24.63 -43.84
C GLU A 257 -28.63 -23.88 -45.12
N THR A 258 -27.38 -23.41 -45.28
CA THR A 258 -26.68 -23.57 -46.57
C THR A 258 -25.15 -23.59 -46.40
N TYR A 259 -24.55 -24.53 -47.12
CA TYR A 259 -23.14 -24.93 -47.19
C TYR A 259 -22.41 -24.20 -48.34
N VAL A 260 -21.14 -24.62 -48.56
CA VAL A 260 -20.19 -24.38 -49.68
C VAL A 260 -19.14 -23.31 -49.36
N GLY A 261 -17.82 -23.52 -49.45
CA GLY A 261 -17.00 -24.66 -49.87
C GLY A 261 -15.58 -24.18 -50.26
N ASP A 262 -14.57 -24.90 -49.75
CA ASP A 262 -13.22 -25.24 -50.26
C ASP A 262 -12.18 -24.26 -50.87
N ALA A 263 -10.91 -24.67 -50.61
CA ALA A 263 -9.65 -24.55 -51.38
C ALA A 263 -8.63 -23.47 -50.91
N MET A 264 -7.52 -23.85 -50.24
CA MET A 264 -6.17 -24.26 -50.77
C MET A 264 -5.24 -23.06 -51.10
N LEU A 265 -3.93 -22.94 -50.80
CA LEU A 265 -2.73 -23.78 -50.48
C LEU A 265 -1.74 -22.89 -49.65
N ALA A 266 -1.03 -23.36 -48.61
CA ALA A 266 0.28 -24.06 -48.56
C ALA A 266 1.44 -23.45 -49.38
N HIS A 267 2.54 -23.05 -48.71
CA HIS A 267 3.93 -23.52 -48.93
C HIS A 267 4.92 -22.90 -47.92
N ALA A 268 5.91 -23.71 -47.53
CA ALA A 268 6.92 -23.47 -46.49
C ALA A 268 8.35 -23.44 -47.08
N GLU A 269 9.21 -22.61 -46.47
CA GLU A 269 10.69 -22.71 -46.24
C GLU A 269 11.67 -22.99 -47.41
N PRO A 270 13.04 -22.83 -47.29
CA PRO A 270 13.90 -22.63 -46.09
C PRO A 270 15.10 -21.62 -46.18
N VAL A 271 15.69 -21.41 -44.99
CA VAL A 271 17.10 -21.20 -44.52
C VAL A 271 18.28 -21.12 -45.50
N GLU A 272 19.21 -20.16 -45.27
CA GLU A 272 20.69 -20.35 -45.35
C GLU A 272 21.44 -19.50 -44.29
N GLN A 273 22.56 -20.04 -43.80
CA GLN A 273 23.50 -19.55 -42.77
C GLN A 273 24.69 -18.81 -43.42
N GLU A 274 25.43 -17.98 -42.66
CA GLU A 274 26.91 -18.05 -42.64
C GLU A 274 27.56 -17.23 -41.50
N ASP A 275 28.56 -17.90 -40.91
CA ASP A 275 29.59 -17.63 -39.90
C ASP A 275 30.25 -16.24 -39.73
N GLY A 276 30.79 -16.00 -38.51
CA GLY A 276 32.27 -15.92 -38.38
C GLY A 276 32.95 -14.73 -37.67
N THR A 277 33.26 -14.91 -36.37
CA THR A 277 34.60 -14.77 -35.71
C THR A 277 35.25 -13.39 -35.38
N THR A 278 35.42 -13.15 -34.06
CA THR A 278 36.48 -12.49 -33.22
C THR A 278 37.49 -11.45 -33.77
N ASP A 279 37.82 -10.41 -32.97
CA ASP A 279 39.12 -10.31 -32.23
C ASP A 279 39.19 -9.11 -31.23
N GLU A 280 39.97 -9.29 -30.17
CA GLU A 280 40.33 -8.35 -29.10
C GLU A 280 41.34 -7.27 -29.53
N ARG A 281 41.38 -6.11 -28.82
CA ARG A 281 42.64 -5.49 -28.34
C ARG A 281 42.45 -4.25 -27.46
N ILE A 282 43.11 -4.28 -26.30
CA ILE A 282 43.44 -3.15 -25.41
C ILE A 282 44.75 -2.49 -25.90
N PRO A 283 45.02 -1.22 -25.55
CA PRO A 283 46.24 -0.98 -24.75
C PRO A 283 46.05 0.02 -23.59
N ALA A 284 46.90 -0.16 -22.57
CA ALA A 284 46.99 0.60 -21.34
C ALA A 284 47.77 1.92 -21.49
N THR A 285 47.65 2.82 -20.50
CA THR A 285 48.79 3.58 -19.92
C THR A 285 48.42 4.12 -18.53
N ALA A 286 49.44 4.22 -17.69
CA ALA A 286 49.43 4.70 -16.31
C ALA A 286 49.89 6.16 -16.26
N ASP A 287 49.25 6.94 -15.39
CA ASP A 287 49.55 8.27 -14.80
C ASP A 287 48.15 8.82 -14.45
N ASP A 288 47.69 8.94 -13.21
CA ASP A 288 48.25 9.72 -12.11
C ASP A 288 47.85 9.13 -10.74
N ILE A 289 48.86 8.92 -9.90
CA ILE A 289 48.73 8.73 -8.46
C ILE A 289 48.74 10.13 -7.84
N GLN A 290 47.58 10.65 -7.41
CA GLN A 290 47.43 11.58 -6.27
C GLN A 290 45.96 12.01 -6.10
N GLU A 291 45.26 11.36 -5.17
CA GLU A 291 44.27 11.95 -4.25
C GLU A 291 43.68 10.83 -3.36
N GLN A 292 44.48 10.40 -2.38
CA GLN A 292 43.99 9.64 -1.22
C GLN A 292 43.86 10.62 -0.04
N ASP A 293 42.65 11.13 0.17
CA ASP A 293 42.11 11.36 1.53
C ASP A 293 40.57 11.48 1.49
N ARG A 294 39.88 10.34 1.34
CA ARG A 294 38.46 10.19 1.75
C ARG A 294 38.23 8.78 2.29
N SER A 295 37.59 8.71 3.46
CA SER A 295 37.31 7.48 4.20
C SER A 295 36.47 6.48 3.38
N PRO A 296 36.54 5.16 3.66
CA PRO A 296 35.82 4.12 2.91
C PRO A 296 34.28 4.14 3.05
N ALA A 297 33.71 5.08 3.81
CA ALA A 297 32.28 5.18 4.08
C ALA A 297 31.45 5.83 2.95
N ASP A 298 32.10 6.42 1.94
CA ASP A 298 31.42 7.17 0.86
C ASP A 298 31.17 6.36 -0.42
N ARG A 299 31.47 5.06 -0.45
CA ARG A 299 31.05 4.18 -1.54
C ARG A 299 29.73 3.51 -1.20
N VAL A 300 28.68 4.31 -1.02
CA VAL A 300 27.31 3.81 -0.94
C VAL A 300 26.94 3.25 -2.32
N SER A 301 26.62 1.97 -2.35
CA SER A 301 26.08 1.27 -3.50
C SER A 301 24.80 1.96 -3.99
N ASP A 302 24.82 2.45 -5.23
CA ASP A 302 23.63 2.70 -6.06
C ASP A 302 22.94 1.37 -6.35
N ALA A 303 22.30 0.79 -5.32
CA ALA A 303 21.37 -0.30 -5.56
C ALA A 303 20.18 0.27 -6.33
N ALA A 304 20.04 -0.13 -7.60
CA ALA A 304 18.91 0.21 -8.44
C ALA A 304 17.60 -0.24 -7.74
N PRO A 305 16.50 0.53 -7.89
CA PRO A 305 15.20 0.12 -7.35
C PRO A 305 14.84 -1.26 -7.89
N MET A 306 14.12 -2.05 -7.08
CA MET A 306 13.45 -3.24 -7.60
C MET A 306 12.38 -2.77 -8.60
N PRO A 307 12.54 -3.04 -9.92
CA PRO A 307 11.63 -2.49 -10.91
C PRO A 307 10.22 -3.09 -10.75
N GLY A 308 9.20 -2.23 -10.78
CA GLY A 308 7.80 -2.65 -10.98
C GLY A 308 6.91 -2.76 -9.73
N ILE A 309 7.30 -2.19 -8.58
CA ILE A 309 6.38 -2.05 -7.44
C ILE A 309 5.61 -0.73 -7.59
N ALA A 310 4.31 -0.81 -7.90
CA ALA A 310 3.43 0.35 -7.91
C ALA A 310 3.14 0.81 -6.47
N GLY A 311 3.80 1.87 -6.02
CA GLY A 311 3.72 2.31 -4.63
C GLY A 311 4.95 3.07 -4.13
N LEU A 312 5.00 3.23 -2.81
CA LEU A 312 6.14 3.74 -2.06
C LEU A 312 7.10 2.59 -1.71
N THR A 313 8.35 2.72 -2.11
CA THR A 313 9.43 1.79 -1.78
C THR A 313 10.39 2.49 -0.85
N VAL A 314 10.56 1.97 0.37
CA VAL A 314 11.36 2.60 1.42
C VAL A 314 12.51 1.69 1.81
N TYR A 315 13.73 2.19 1.62
CA TYR A 315 14.95 1.55 2.09
C TYR A 315 15.41 2.21 3.39
N THR A 316 15.61 1.40 4.41
CA THR A 316 15.95 1.76 5.78
C THR A 316 17.27 1.16 6.25
N PHE A 317 17.84 0.19 5.52
CA PHE A 317 19.21 -0.27 5.73
C PHE A 317 20.21 0.69 5.06
N GLY A 318 21.02 1.36 5.87
CA GLY A 318 21.86 2.48 5.46
C GLY A 318 21.10 3.82 5.53
N ASN A 319 21.35 4.70 4.55
CA ASN A 319 20.66 5.98 4.46
C ASN A 319 19.21 5.77 4.02
N LEU A 320 18.28 6.55 4.58
CA LEU A 320 16.88 6.47 4.17
C LEU A 320 16.76 6.86 2.69
N ARG A 321 16.31 5.93 1.85
CA ARG A 321 15.92 6.20 0.46
C ARG A 321 14.44 5.88 0.29
N VAL A 322 13.72 6.79 -0.34
CA VAL A 322 12.27 6.68 -0.54
C VAL A 322 11.99 6.89 -2.01
N TYR A 323 11.32 5.93 -2.65
CA TYR A 323 10.92 6.00 -4.04
C TYR A 323 9.41 5.93 -4.16
N PHE A 324 8.84 6.63 -5.13
CA PHE A 324 7.46 6.44 -5.57
C PHE A 324 7.46 6.07 -7.05
N ASN A 325 6.98 4.88 -7.42
CA ASN A 325 7.00 4.37 -8.80
C ASN A 325 8.35 4.65 -9.49
N ASP A 326 9.45 4.23 -8.86
CA ASP A 326 10.85 4.40 -9.30
C ASP A 326 11.42 5.83 -9.25
N THR A 327 10.65 6.83 -8.85
CA THR A 327 11.14 8.21 -8.67
C THR A 327 11.64 8.43 -7.25
N LEU A 328 12.92 8.77 -7.09
CA LEU A 328 13.52 9.08 -5.79
C LEU A 328 12.94 10.38 -5.20
N ILE A 329 12.59 10.34 -3.91
CA ILE A 329 12.19 11.48 -3.11
C ILE A 329 13.41 11.96 -2.29
N ASP A 330 14.23 12.78 -2.91
CA ASP A 330 15.48 13.33 -2.35
C ASP A 330 15.30 14.71 -1.71
N GLN A 331 14.34 15.50 -2.20
CA GLN A 331 14.03 16.83 -1.71
C GLN A 331 12.91 16.78 -0.67
N TRP A 332 13.26 17.00 0.59
CA TRP A 332 12.34 17.03 1.73
C TRP A 332 12.03 18.47 2.13
N GLU A 333 10.75 18.77 2.26
CA GLU A 333 10.31 20.06 2.79
C GLU A 333 10.58 20.09 4.29
N GLY A 334 11.39 21.04 4.77
CA GLY A 334 11.66 21.24 6.20
C GLY A 334 12.59 20.20 6.85
N ALA A 335 13.49 20.67 7.71
CA ALA A 335 14.57 19.85 8.29
C ALA A 335 14.09 18.63 9.11
N ARG A 336 12.93 18.72 9.76
CA ARG A 336 12.39 17.67 10.65
C ARG A 336 11.40 16.72 9.98
N SER A 337 10.96 16.98 8.76
CA SER A 337 9.96 16.13 8.08
C SER A 337 10.49 14.73 7.78
N ARG A 338 11.75 14.65 7.32
CA ARG A 338 12.41 13.38 6.99
C ARG A 338 12.60 12.50 8.21
N SER A 339 13.08 13.05 9.33
CA SER A 339 13.21 12.29 10.59
C SER A 339 11.85 11.86 11.15
N LEU A 340 10.82 12.71 11.03
CA LEU A 340 9.47 12.33 11.41
C LEU A 340 8.95 11.16 10.57
N PHE A 341 9.21 11.17 9.26
CA PHE A 341 8.87 10.04 8.40
C PHE A 341 9.59 8.76 8.78
N ARG A 342 10.90 8.82 9.07
CA ARG A 342 11.67 7.66 9.55
C ARG A 342 11.02 7.05 10.79
N PHE A 343 10.68 7.90 11.75
CA PHE A 343 10.03 7.46 12.98
C PHE A 343 8.67 6.81 12.71
N LEU A 344 7.85 7.41 11.85
CA LEU A 344 6.55 6.85 11.48
C LEU A 344 6.68 5.53 10.71
N ILE A 345 7.69 5.35 9.86
CA ILE A 345 7.99 4.06 9.19
C ILE A 345 8.41 2.99 10.21
N ALA A 346 9.26 3.35 11.17
CA ALA A 346 9.71 2.45 12.24
C ALA A 346 8.54 2.01 13.13
N HIS A 347 7.55 2.89 13.35
CA HIS A 347 6.39 2.65 14.23
C HIS A 347 5.09 2.43 13.47
N ARG A 348 5.14 2.13 12.16
CA ARG A 348 3.95 2.11 11.27
C ARG A 348 2.83 1.14 11.66
N ARG A 349 3.13 0.16 12.52
CA ARG A 349 2.15 -0.84 13.01
C ARG A 349 1.14 -0.25 14.00
N ALA A 350 1.40 0.93 14.57
CA ALA A 350 0.50 1.58 15.51
C ALA A 350 0.47 3.12 15.34
N PRO A 351 -0.68 3.77 15.55
CA PRO A 351 -0.75 5.22 15.59
C PRO A 351 0.04 5.78 16.79
N VAL A 352 0.66 6.95 16.60
CA VAL A 352 1.52 7.59 17.61
C VAL A 352 0.92 8.91 18.05
N SER A 353 0.73 9.12 19.36
CA SER A 353 0.15 10.36 19.87
C SER A 353 1.00 11.58 19.52
N LYS A 354 0.33 12.72 19.27
CA LYS A 354 0.99 14.00 19.02
C LYS A 354 1.82 14.46 20.22
N GLU A 355 1.40 14.13 21.45
CA GLU A 355 2.16 14.43 22.67
C GLU A 355 3.50 13.67 22.68
N ARG A 356 3.48 12.38 22.33
CA ARG A 356 4.71 11.56 22.27
C ARG A 356 5.66 12.07 21.19
N LEU A 357 5.14 12.37 20.00
CA LEU A 357 5.95 12.91 18.90
C LEU A 357 6.52 14.29 19.24
N ALA A 358 5.73 15.18 19.84
CA ALA A 358 6.19 16.51 20.23
C ALA A 358 7.31 16.42 21.28
N ALA A 359 7.14 15.60 22.31
CA ALA A 359 8.15 15.41 23.36
C ALA A 359 9.43 14.74 22.83
N LEU A 360 9.31 13.80 21.89
CA LEU A 360 10.47 13.12 21.30
C LEU A 360 11.32 14.04 20.44
N PHE A 361 10.69 14.80 19.53
CA PHE A 361 11.42 15.60 18.54
C PHE A 361 11.82 16.99 19.06
N TRP A 362 11.15 17.49 20.10
CA TRP A 362 11.43 18.78 20.75
C TRP A 362 11.40 18.67 22.28
N PRO A 363 12.30 17.88 22.89
CA PRO A 363 12.28 17.60 24.33
C PRO A 363 12.49 18.86 25.19
N ASP A 364 13.26 19.83 24.70
CA ASP A 364 13.60 21.05 25.42
C ASP A 364 12.62 22.21 25.17
N SER A 365 11.54 21.98 24.42
CA SER A 365 10.56 23.02 24.08
C SER A 365 9.34 22.98 25.00
N GLU A 366 8.81 24.17 25.31
CA GLU A 366 7.51 24.29 25.98
C GLU A 366 6.41 23.55 25.19
N PRO A 367 5.44 22.89 25.87
CA PRO A 367 4.50 21.95 25.23
C PRO A 367 3.75 22.52 24.03
N ASP A 368 3.31 23.77 24.10
CA ASP A 368 2.56 24.40 23.01
C ASP A 368 3.45 24.77 21.82
N LEU A 369 4.71 25.12 22.07
CA LEU A 369 5.69 25.35 21.00
C LEU A 369 6.04 24.03 20.32
N ALA A 370 6.27 22.97 21.09
CA ALA A 370 6.56 21.63 20.57
C ALA A 370 5.42 21.11 19.67
N ARG A 371 4.16 21.31 20.08
CA ARG A 371 2.97 20.97 19.27
C ARG A 371 2.91 21.75 17.96
N ARG A 372 3.17 23.06 17.96
CA ARG A 372 3.18 23.88 16.74
C ARG A 372 4.29 23.44 15.79
N SER A 373 5.48 23.18 16.32
CA SER A 373 6.62 22.65 15.56
C SER A 373 6.32 21.28 14.94
N LEU A 374 5.65 20.39 15.67
CA LEU A 374 5.18 19.11 15.15
C LEU A 374 4.19 19.30 14.01
N HIS A 375 3.17 20.16 14.18
CA HIS A 375 2.21 20.46 13.11
C HIS A 375 2.91 20.98 11.85
N GLN A 376 3.90 21.86 12.00
CA GLN A 376 4.67 22.37 10.86
C GLN A 376 5.49 21.27 10.18
N ALA A 377 6.15 20.39 10.96
CA ALA A 377 6.93 19.28 10.41
C ALA A 377 6.04 18.28 9.65
N VAL A 378 4.85 17.96 10.18
CA VAL A 378 3.86 17.11 9.50
C VAL A 378 3.34 17.79 8.23
N TYR A 379 3.08 19.10 8.28
CA TYR A 379 2.65 19.85 7.10
C TYR A 379 3.70 19.76 5.98
N CYS A 380 4.97 20.02 6.30
CA CYS A 380 6.05 19.91 5.33
C CYS A 380 6.21 18.46 4.81
N LEU A 381 6.08 17.46 5.69
CA LEU A 381 6.07 16.06 5.29
C LEU A 381 4.96 15.76 4.26
N ARG A 382 3.74 16.23 4.50
CA ARG A 382 2.61 16.09 3.56
C ARG A 382 2.89 16.80 2.23
N GLN A 383 3.50 17.98 2.23
CA GLN A 383 3.86 18.69 1.00
C GLN A 383 4.92 17.94 0.18
N THR A 384 5.92 17.34 0.84
CA THR A 384 6.95 16.52 0.21
C THR A 384 6.32 15.42 -0.65
N PHE A 385 5.38 14.66 -0.06
CA PHE A 385 4.68 13.59 -0.75
C PHE A 385 3.65 14.10 -1.75
N LYS A 386 2.96 15.20 -1.45
CA LYS A 386 1.95 15.78 -2.35
C LYS A 386 2.52 16.14 -3.72
N ARG A 387 3.77 16.60 -3.78
CA ARG A 387 4.47 16.92 -5.03
C ARG A 387 4.65 15.71 -5.95
N VAL A 388 4.79 14.52 -5.38
CA VAL A 388 5.11 13.29 -6.13
C VAL A 388 3.88 12.40 -6.31
N MET A 389 2.97 12.40 -5.33
CA MET A 389 1.81 11.51 -5.25
C MET A 389 0.46 12.21 -5.40
N GLY A 390 0.43 13.52 -5.62
CA GLY A 390 -0.79 14.32 -5.69
C GLY A 390 -1.50 14.42 -4.34
N GLU A 391 -2.83 14.45 -4.34
CA GLU A 391 -3.62 14.62 -3.10
C GLU A 391 -3.73 13.34 -2.24
N THR A 392 -3.01 12.28 -2.60
CA THR A 392 -3.02 11.01 -1.84
C THR A 392 -2.44 11.23 -0.45
N PRO A 393 -3.21 11.02 0.64
CA PRO A 393 -2.71 11.28 1.98
C PRO A 393 -1.71 10.20 2.41
N VAL A 394 -0.49 10.61 2.76
CA VAL A 394 0.55 9.69 3.28
C VAL A 394 0.54 9.59 4.80
N VAL A 395 0.20 10.68 5.48
CA VAL A 395 0.17 10.77 6.95
C VAL A 395 -1.21 11.22 7.40
N LEU A 396 -1.89 10.36 8.15
CA LEU A 396 -3.20 10.60 8.73
C LEU A 396 -3.05 11.17 10.14
N PHE A 397 -4.03 11.98 10.55
CA PHE A 397 -4.15 12.47 11.93
C PHE A 397 -5.54 12.14 12.44
N VAL A 398 -5.63 11.28 13.44
CA VAL A 398 -6.90 10.78 13.97
C VAL A 398 -6.78 10.58 15.49
N ASN A 399 -7.77 11.04 16.26
CA ASN A 399 -7.80 10.96 17.73
C ASN A 399 -6.53 11.46 18.42
N GLY A 400 -5.99 12.59 17.96
CA GLY A 400 -4.76 13.14 18.52
C GLY A 400 -3.49 12.36 18.16
N CYS A 401 -3.56 11.38 17.28
CA CYS A 401 -2.43 10.55 16.87
C CYS A 401 -2.12 10.70 15.39
N TYR A 402 -0.84 10.55 15.03
CA TYR A 402 -0.36 10.46 13.66
C TYR A 402 -0.05 9.01 13.30
N ALA A 403 -0.40 8.63 12.07
CA ALA A 403 -0.09 7.32 11.50
C ALA A 403 0.22 7.46 10.00
N LEU A 404 0.97 6.50 9.45
CA LEU A 404 1.00 6.34 7.99
C LEU A 404 -0.37 5.85 7.54
N ALA A 405 -0.80 6.29 6.35
CA ALA A 405 -2.03 5.80 5.73
C ALA A 405 -1.93 4.28 5.53
N SER A 406 -2.90 3.54 6.06
CA SER A 406 -2.87 2.06 6.10
C SER A 406 -3.01 1.41 4.73
N ASP A 407 -3.55 2.15 3.76
CA ASP A 407 -3.76 1.78 2.36
C ASP A 407 -2.63 2.25 1.43
N LEU A 408 -1.62 2.93 1.97
CA LEU A 408 -0.43 3.30 1.23
C LEU A 408 0.25 2.01 0.72
N PRO A 409 0.39 1.81 -0.60
CA PRO A 409 1.13 0.68 -1.13
C PRO A 409 2.58 0.88 -0.76
N LEU A 410 3.01 0.23 0.30
CA LEU A 410 4.28 0.48 0.95
C LEU A 410 5.06 -0.82 1.01
N TRP A 411 6.24 -0.81 0.41
CA TRP A 411 7.25 -1.82 0.63
C TRP A 411 8.38 -1.23 1.46
N VAL A 412 8.84 -1.98 2.47
CA VAL A 412 9.96 -1.58 3.33
C VAL A 412 10.98 -2.72 3.34
N ASP A 413 12.24 -2.41 3.06
CA ASP A 413 13.33 -3.39 3.04
C ASP A 413 13.49 -4.13 4.38
N ALA A 414 13.31 -3.45 5.50
CA ALA A 414 13.33 -4.04 6.84
C ALA A 414 12.24 -5.11 7.03
N ASP A 415 11.07 -4.94 6.42
CA ASP A 415 9.98 -5.91 6.51
C ASP A 415 10.27 -7.14 5.66
N ALA A 416 10.71 -6.90 4.42
CA ALA A 416 11.15 -7.96 3.52
C ALA A 416 12.32 -8.76 4.11
N PHE A 417 13.20 -8.11 4.88
CA PHE A 417 14.27 -8.76 5.63
C PHE A 417 13.72 -9.64 6.77
N GLU A 418 12.83 -9.11 7.63
CA GLU A 418 12.20 -9.89 8.71
C GLU A 418 11.48 -11.13 8.16
N GLU A 419 10.74 -10.96 7.06
CA GLU A 419 10.03 -12.04 6.36
C GLU A 419 11.01 -13.08 5.80
N SER A 420 12.10 -12.64 5.19
CA SER A 420 13.12 -13.53 4.62
C SER A 420 13.83 -14.34 5.70
N ILE A 421 14.22 -13.72 6.82
CA ILE A 421 14.80 -14.43 7.98
C ILE A 421 13.81 -15.44 8.57
N THR A 422 12.54 -15.05 8.73
CA THR A 422 11.51 -15.94 9.25
C THR A 422 11.29 -17.16 8.35
N ALA A 423 11.20 -16.93 7.03
CA ALA A 423 11.09 -17.99 6.03
C ALA A 423 12.31 -18.91 6.05
N ALA A 424 13.52 -18.36 6.18
CA ALA A 424 14.77 -19.10 6.22
C ALA A 424 14.84 -20.04 7.44
N ARG A 425 14.61 -19.51 8.64
CA ARG A 425 14.56 -20.30 9.88
C ARG A 425 13.50 -21.39 9.82
N SER A 426 12.33 -21.07 9.28
CA SER A 426 11.24 -22.03 9.10
C SER A 426 11.61 -23.17 8.15
N ALA A 427 12.19 -22.86 6.98
CA ALA A 427 12.66 -23.86 6.02
C ALA A 427 13.77 -24.72 6.61
N TRP A 428 14.73 -24.10 7.31
CA TRP A 428 15.83 -24.80 7.98
C TRP A 428 15.31 -25.80 9.01
N SER A 429 14.35 -25.41 9.84
CA SER A 429 13.76 -26.30 10.86
C SER A 429 13.03 -27.51 10.27
N ARG A 430 12.55 -27.41 9.02
CA ARG A 430 11.92 -28.52 8.29
C ARG A 430 12.92 -29.39 7.52
N GLY A 431 14.22 -29.07 7.57
CA GLY A 431 15.26 -29.74 6.79
C GLY A 431 15.29 -29.36 5.31
N ASP A 432 14.54 -28.33 4.89
CA ASP A 432 14.58 -27.81 3.52
C ASP A 432 15.71 -26.78 3.40
N ILE A 433 16.93 -27.30 3.27
CA ILE A 433 18.16 -26.49 3.30
C ILE A 433 18.23 -25.54 2.10
N GLU A 434 17.84 -25.97 0.89
CA GLU A 434 17.91 -25.11 -0.30
C GLU A 434 17.00 -23.88 -0.18
N SER A 435 15.74 -24.08 0.21
CA SER A 435 14.82 -22.95 0.44
C SER A 435 15.32 -22.03 1.56
N ALA A 436 15.95 -22.59 2.59
CA ALA A 436 16.53 -21.80 3.67
C ALA A 436 17.69 -20.92 3.19
N LEU A 437 18.61 -21.47 2.39
CA LEU A 437 19.73 -20.72 1.82
C LEU A 437 19.25 -19.60 0.89
N GLN A 438 18.26 -19.87 0.04
CA GLN A 438 17.68 -18.83 -0.83
C GLN A 438 17.03 -17.70 -0.03
N ALA A 439 16.32 -18.03 1.06
CA ALA A 439 15.69 -17.04 1.92
C ALA A 439 16.74 -16.22 2.70
N TYR A 440 17.79 -16.85 3.24
CA TYR A 440 18.89 -16.11 3.86
C TYR A 440 19.66 -15.24 2.87
N GLY A 441 19.89 -15.72 1.64
CA GLY A 441 20.52 -14.94 0.57
C GLY A 441 19.75 -13.65 0.27
N ARG A 442 18.42 -13.74 0.12
CA ARG A 442 17.56 -12.55 -0.04
C ARG A 442 17.67 -11.57 1.12
N ALA A 443 17.72 -12.06 2.37
CA ALA A 443 17.91 -11.21 3.53
C ALA A 443 19.27 -10.47 3.47
N ILE A 444 20.32 -11.17 3.07
CA ILE A 444 21.68 -10.60 2.94
C ILE A 444 21.76 -9.52 1.87
N ASP A 445 21.03 -9.67 0.77
CA ASP A 445 21.00 -8.69 -0.33
C ASP A 445 20.22 -7.41 0.04
N LEU A 446 19.22 -7.54 0.93
CA LEU A 446 18.46 -6.40 1.45
C LEU A 446 19.24 -5.58 2.48
N TYR A 447 20.12 -6.22 3.26
CA TYR A 447 20.90 -5.56 4.30
C TYR A 447 22.09 -4.79 3.70
N GLN A 448 21.88 -3.51 3.38
CA GLN A 448 22.90 -2.64 2.76
C GLN A 448 23.66 -1.75 3.75
N GLY A 449 23.40 -1.87 5.04
CA GLY A 449 24.03 -1.10 6.10
C GLY A 449 23.15 -1.05 7.35
N ASP A 450 23.61 -0.34 8.37
CA ASP A 450 22.88 -0.25 9.64
C ASP A 450 21.46 0.29 9.46
N TYR A 451 20.50 -0.31 10.17
CA TYR A 451 19.13 0.16 10.20
C TYR A 451 19.07 1.62 10.68
N MET A 452 18.47 2.47 9.85
CA MET A 452 18.33 3.92 10.06
C MET A 452 19.68 4.55 10.42
N ALA A 453 20.69 4.41 9.56
CA ALA A 453 22.07 4.83 9.82
C ALA A 453 22.23 6.35 10.06
N GLU A 454 21.24 7.15 9.68
CA GLU A 454 21.18 8.60 9.90
C GLU A 454 20.66 8.97 11.31
N GLU A 455 19.99 8.04 12.01
CA GLU A 455 19.40 8.24 13.34
C GLU A 455 20.22 7.46 14.39
N ARG A 456 21.54 7.71 14.43
CA ARG A 456 22.49 6.91 15.25
C ARG A 456 22.29 7.07 16.76
N TYR A 457 21.90 8.28 17.19
CA TYR A 457 21.79 8.66 18.60
C TYR A 457 20.35 8.58 19.13
N GLU A 458 19.45 7.99 18.35
CA GLU A 458 18.05 7.89 18.68
C GLU A 458 17.75 6.51 19.29
N ASP A 459 17.39 6.48 20.57
CA ASP A 459 17.15 5.25 21.34
C ASP A 459 16.10 4.34 20.70
N TRP A 460 15.09 4.93 20.04
CA TRP A 460 14.00 4.16 19.42
C TRP A 460 14.45 3.29 18.23
N ALA A 461 15.60 3.58 17.62
CA ALA A 461 16.15 2.79 16.50
C ALA A 461 17.13 1.70 16.98
N GLU A 462 17.72 1.85 18.17
CA GLU A 462 18.84 1.04 18.63
C GLU A 462 18.48 -0.44 18.80
N GLU A 463 17.36 -0.73 19.46
CA GLU A 463 16.91 -2.11 19.70
C GLU A 463 16.66 -2.87 18.39
N ARG A 464 15.99 -2.22 17.43
CA ARG A 464 15.76 -2.80 16.09
C ARG A 464 17.07 -2.99 15.34
N ARG A 465 17.99 -2.02 15.40
CA ARG A 465 19.31 -2.11 14.76
C ARG A 465 20.10 -3.32 15.24
N ARG A 466 20.17 -3.53 16.57
CA ARG A 466 20.82 -4.71 17.17
C ARG A 466 20.16 -6.01 16.74
N THR A 467 18.82 -6.05 16.72
CA THR A 467 18.06 -7.22 16.28
C THR A 467 18.35 -7.59 14.82
N PHE A 468 18.37 -6.58 13.93
CA PHE A 468 18.69 -6.78 12.53
C PHE A 468 20.13 -7.21 12.29
N GLN A 469 21.08 -6.58 12.98
CA GLN A 469 22.50 -6.93 12.90
C GLN A 469 22.75 -8.39 13.32
N ALA A 470 22.14 -8.83 14.43
CA ALA A 470 22.24 -10.20 14.90
C ALA A 470 21.66 -11.21 13.90
N ALA A 471 20.49 -10.92 13.33
CA ALA A 471 19.87 -11.78 12.31
C ALA A 471 20.66 -11.80 10.99
N TYR A 472 21.32 -10.68 10.64
CA TYR A 472 22.20 -10.60 9.47
C TYR A 472 23.47 -11.46 9.66
N LEU A 473 24.13 -11.38 10.82
CA LEU A 473 25.26 -12.23 11.16
C LEU A 473 24.88 -13.72 11.16
N GLU A 474 23.72 -14.06 11.74
CA GLU A 474 23.19 -15.43 11.67
C GLU A 474 23.06 -15.92 10.23
N ALA A 475 22.46 -15.11 9.34
CA ALA A 475 22.32 -15.47 7.93
C ALA A 475 23.69 -15.70 7.26
N LEU A 476 24.65 -14.80 7.47
CA LEU A 476 26.02 -14.95 6.95
C LEU A 476 26.67 -16.25 7.42
N HIS A 477 26.57 -16.56 8.72
CA HIS A 477 27.16 -17.79 9.29
C HIS A 477 26.53 -19.05 8.72
N GLN A 478 25.20 -19.09 8.58
CA GLN A 478 24.53 -20.27 8.06
C GLN A 478 24.92 -20.54 6.61
N LEU A 479 24.92 -19.53 5.72
CA LEU A 479 25.38 -19.75 4.35
C LEU A 479 26.87 -20.08 4.30
N ALA A 480 27.72 -19.38 5.06
CA ALA A 480 29.16 -19.60 5.02
C ALA A 480 29.53 -21.03 5.41
N ARG A 481 28.91 -21.57 6.47
CA ARG A 481 29.09 -22.98 6.90
C ARG A 481 28.65 -23.96 5.81
N VAL A 482 27.47 -23.75 5.23
CA VAL A 482 26.94 -24.68 4.21
C VAL A 482 27.79 -24.64 2.93
N TYR A 483 28.24 -23.46 2.47
CA TYR A 483 29.14 -23.37 1.32
C TYR A 483 30.52 -23.96 1.60
N GLN A 484 31.04 -23.81 2.82
CA GLN A 484 32.27 -24.47 3.25
C GLN A 484 32.13 -25.99 3.19
N GLU A 485 31.04 -26.56 3.70
CA GLU A 485 30.76 -28.01 3.65
C GLU A 485 30.59 -28.53 2.22
N ARG A 486 30.02 -27.70 1.32
CA ARG A 486 29.88 -28.01 -0.12
C ARG A 486 31.19 -27.87 -0.90
N GLY A 487 32.26 -27.36 -0.29
CA GLY A 487 33.54 -27.11 -0.94
C GLY A 487 33.61 -25.83 -1.77
N ASP A 488 32.57 -24.97 -1.73
CA ASP A 488 32.59 -23.64 -2.34
C ASP A 488 33.27 -22.64 -1.38
N TYR A 489 34.58 -22.81 -1.24
CA TYR A 489 35.39 -21.97 -0.37
C TYR A 489 35.40 -20.48 -0.75
N PRO A 490 35.42 -20.08 -2.04
CA PRO A 490 35.36 -18.66 -2.40
C PRO A 490 34.12 -17.95 -1.83
N THR A 491 32.94 -18.56 -1.97
CA THR A 491 31.69 -17.98 -1.44
C THR A 491 31.69 -17.93 0.09
N ALA A 492 32.15 -19.01 0.75
CA ALA A 492 32.25 -19.04 2.21
C ALA A 492 33.23 -17.99 2.77
N ILE A 493 34.36 -17.75 2.08
CA ILE A 493 35.34 -16.72 2.44
C ILE A 493 34.71 -15.33 2.31
N MET A 494 34.04 -15.04 1.20
CA MET A 494 33.37 -13.74 0.99
C MET A 494 32.33 -13.47 2.08
N LEU A 495 31.48 -14.44 2.41
CA LEU A 495 30.44 -14.30 3.43
C LEU A 495 31.05 -14.07 4.83
N SER A 496 32.10 -14.81 5.17
CA SER A 496 32.78 -14.67 6.46
C SER A 496 33.53 -13.33 6.58
N GLN A 497 34.11 -12.82 5.49
CA GLN A 497 34.69 -11.48 5.47
C GLN A 497 33.64 -10.39 5.67
N ARG A 498 32.43 -10.56 5.11
CA ARG A 498 31.29 -9.65 5.39
C ARG A 498 30.89 -9.69 6.86
N ALA A 499 30.89 -10.87 7.49
CA ALA A 499 30.61 -10.99 8.93
C ALA A 499 31.65 -10.24 9.76
N LEU A 500 32.95 -10.41 9.46
CA LEU A 500 34.04 -9.70 10.13
C LEU A 500 34.05 -8.18 9.91
N ALA A 501 33.45 -7.69 8.82
CA ALA A 501 33.28 -6.26 8.60
C ALA A 501 32.21 -5.66 9.53
N VAL A 502 31.25 -6.47 9.97
CA VAL A 502 30.20 -6.08 10.93
C VAL A 502 30.67 -6.28 12.37
N ASP A 503 31.24 -7.45 12.66
CA ASP A 503 31.84 -7.76 13.95
C ASP A 503 33.22 -8.40 13.75
N SER A 504 34.27 -7.61 13.95
CA SER A 504 35.65 -8.07 13.79
C SER A 504 36.09 -9.11 14.82
N CYS A 505 35.36 -9.24 15.93
CA CYS A 505 35.60 -10.21 17.01
C CYS A 505 34.81 -11.51 16.82
N ASP A 506 34.10 -11.68 15.70
CA ASP A 506 33.31 -12.86 15.43
C ASP A 506 34.18 -14.11 15.21
N GLU A 507 34.33 -14.90 16.26
CA GLU A 507 35.14 -16.13 16.25
C GLU A 507 34.61 -17.18 15.25
N ASP A 508 33.30 -17.24 15.02
CA ASP A 508 32.68 -18.18 14.09
C ASP A 508 33.08 -17.85 12.65
N ALA A 509 33.07 -16.57 12.27
CA ALA A 509 33.54 -16.12 10.98
C ALA A 509 35.04 -16.37 10.78
N HIS A 510 35.87 -16.12 11.80
CA HIS A 510 37.30 -16.47 11.77
C HIS A 510 37.52 -17.97 11.59
N ARG A 511 36.76 -18.81 12.30
CA ARG A 511 36.82 -20.26 12.21
C ARG A 511 36.53 -20.77 10.79
N VAL A 512 35.47 -20.25 10.15
CA VAL A 512 35.13 -20.62 8.76
C VAL A 512 36.27 -20.24 7.82
N LEU A 513 36.81 -19.02 7.91
CA LEU A 513 37.95 -18.59 7.08
C LEU A 513 39.18 -19.48 7.25
N ILE A 514 39.55 -19.79 8.48
CA ILE A 514 40.68 -20.68 8.80
C ILE A 514 40.45 -22.06 8.18
N GLY A 515 39.25 -22.63 8.34
CA GLY A 515 38.90 -23.92 7.76
C GLY A 515 38.93 -23.91 6.23
N CYS A 516 38.39 -22.86 5.58
CA CYS A 516 38.44 -22.70 4.12
C CYS A 516 39.87 -22.59 3.58
N TYR A 517 40.76 -21.82 4.25
CA TYR A 517 42.15 -21.70 3.82
C TYR A 517 42.91 -23.02 4.00
N ALA A 518 42.66 -23.73 5.09
CA ALA A 518 43.31 -25.00 5.33
C ALA A 518 42.84 -26.11 4.37
N ALA A 519 41.54 -26.17 4.07
CA ALA A 519 41.00 -27.13 3.10
C ALA A 519 41.57 -26.91 1.67
N GLN A 520 42.01 -25.70 1.36
CA GLN A 520 42.69 -25.35 0.10
C GLN A 520 44.22 -25.53 0.15
N GLY A 521 44.79 -26.00 1.26
CA GLY A 521 46.25 -26.14 1.43
C GLY A 521 46.98 -24.83 1.74
N LEU A 522 46.27 -23.71 1.93
CA LEU A 522 46.83 -22.37 2.14
C LEU A 522 47.16 -22.13 3.63
N ARG A 523 48.04 -22.96 4.20
CA ARG A 523 48.39 -22.95 5.63
C ARG A 523 48.80 -21.57 6.16
N HIS A 524 49.59 -20.84 5.39
CA HIS A 524 50.09 -19.51 5.78
C HIS A 524 48.94 -18.50 5.98
N LEU A 525 47.86 -18.57 5.18
CA LEU A 525 46.68 -17.72 5.35
C LEU A 525 45.85 -18.14 6.56
N ALA A 526 45.70 -19.45 6.80
CA ALA A 526 45.00 -19.96 7.98
C ALA A 526 45.65 -19.48 9.30
N VAL A 527 46.98 -19.61 9.41
CA VAL A 527 47.74 -19.13 10.58
C VAL A 527 47.65 -17.61 10.72
N ARG A 528 47.76 -16.87 9.60
CA ARG A 528 47.63 -15.40 9.62
C ARG A 528 46.25 -14.96 10.09
N GLN A 529 45.19 -15.63 9.65
CA GLN A 529 43.82 -15.31 10.06
C GLN A 529 43.62 -15.53 11.57
N TYR A 530 44.15 -16.63 12.12
CA TYR A 530 44.12 -16.88 13.55
C TYR A 530 44.85 -15.78 14.35
N GLN A 531 46.03 -15.34 13.88
CA GLN A 531 46.75 -14.24 14.51
C GLN A 531 45.96 -12.92 14.49
N ILE A 532 45.23 -12.65 13.40
CA ILE A 532 44.32 -11.50 13.31
C ILE A 532 43.22 -11.61 14.37
N CYS A 533 42.56 -12.77 14.48
CA CYS A 533 41.54 -13.01 15.51
C CYS A 533 42.05 -12.74 16.93
N VAL A 534 43.19 -13.33 17.30
CA VAL A 534 43.84 -13.13 18.61
C VAL A 534 44.14 -11.65 18.86
N ALA A 535 44.71 -10.95 17.88
CA ALA A 535 45.04 -9.55 18.02
C ALA A 535 43.80 -8.67 18.21
N THR A 536 42.74 -8.93 17.43
CA THR A 536 41.49 -8.18 17.49
C THR A 536 40.78 -8.38 18.84
N LEU A 537 40.56 -9.62 19.28
CA LEU A 537 39.93 -9.93 20.58
C LEU A 537 40.68 -9.32 21.76
N LYS A 538 42.01 -9.42 21.74
CA LYS A 538 42.86 -8.82 22.76
C LYS A 538 42.76 -7.30 22.77
N SER A 539 42.69 -6.67 21.59
CA SER A 539 42.62 -5.21 21.48
C SER A 539 41.28 -4.62 21.91
N GLN A 540 40.16 -5.29 21.59
CA GLN A 540 38.81 -4.77 21.84
C GLN A 540 38.26 -5.17 23.21
N PHE A 541 38.54 -6.41 23.65
CA PHE A 541 37.96 -6.96 24.87
C PHE A 541 39.00 -7.42 25.90
N GLY A 542 40.30 -7.42 25.56
CA GLY A 542 41.34 -7.95 26.45
C GLY A 542 41.25 -9.47 26.66
N LEU A 543 40.51 -10.17 25.79
CA LEU A 543 40.26 -11.60 25.87
C LEU A 543 41.20 -12.38 24.95
N SER A 544 41.39 -13.66 25.28
CA SER A 544 41.96 -14.66 24.37
C SER A 544 40.83 -15.34 23.57
N PRO A 545 41.13 -15.96 22.42
CA PRO A 545 40.16 -16.79 21.71
C PRO A 545 39.59 -17.92 22.58
N SER A 546 38.43 -18.44 22.21
CA SER A 546 37.81 -19.58 22.86
C SER A 546 38.66 -20.86 22.76
N ASP A 547 38.58 -21.70 23.79
CA ASP A 547 39.24 -23.02 23.81
C ASP A 547 38.85 -23.89 22.60
N GLU A 548 37.61 -23.75 22.12
CA GLU A 548 37.11 -24.43 20.92
C GLU A 548 37.83 -23.99 19.65
N LEU A 549 38.03 -22.68 19.46
CA LEU A 549 38.75 -22.15 18.31
C LEU A 549 40.24 -22.54 18.36
N GLU A 550 40.86 -22.49 19.53
CA GLU A 550 42.26 -22.91 19.69
C GLU A 550 42.45 -24.41 19.37
N ALA A 551 41.54 -25.26 19.84
CA ALA A 551 41.56 -26.69 19.54
C ALA A 551 41.37 -26.96 18.04
N PHE A 552 40.43 -26.26 17.39
CA PHE A 552 40.20 -26.35 15.95
C PHE A 552 41.43 -25.97 15.15
N VAL A 553 42.07 -24.83 15.46
CA VAL A 553 43.27 -24.36 14.77
C VAL A 553 44.41 -25.36 14.91
N ARG A 554 44.61 -25.93 16.11
CA ARG A 554 45.64 -26.95 16.34
C ARG A 554 45.41 -28.17 15.45
N GLN A 555 44.18 -28.70 15.43
CA GLN A 555 43.82 -29.84 14.59
C GLN A 555 44.07 -29.57 13.10
N VAL A 556 43.65 -28.39 12.63
CA VAL A 556 43.78 -27.99 11.23
C VAL A 556 45.24 -27.80 10.84
N VAL A 557 46.06 -27.20 11.70
CA VAL A 557 47.49 -26.93 11.43
C VAL A 557 48.34 -28.20 11.56
N GLU A 558 47.99 -29.15 12.45
CA GLU A 558 48.68 -30.43 12.59
C GLU A 558 48.31 -31.42 11.47
N GLY A 559 47.06 -31.41 10.99
CA GLY A 559 46.59 -32.29 9.90
C GLY A 559 47.06 -31.90 8.49
N MET A 560 47.79 -30.79 8.34
CA MET A 560 48.41 -30.36 7.08
C MET A 560 49.90 -30.76 6.95
N ASN A 561 50.44 -31.49 7.94
CA ASN A 561 51.74 -32.16 7.86
C ASN A 561 51.57 -33.54 7.22
#